data_AF-A0A162PC20-F1
#
_entry.id   AF-A0A162PC20-F1
#
_cell.length_a   1.000
_cell.length_b   1.000
_cell.length_c   1.000
_cell.angle_alpha   90.00
_cell.angle_beta   90.00
_cell.angle_gamma   90.00
#
_symmetry.space_group_name_H-M   'P 1'
#
loop_
_entity.id
_entity.type
_entity.pdbx_description
1 polymer ?
#
loop_
_entity_poly.entity_id
_entity_poly.type
_entity_poly.pdbx_seq_one_letter_code
_entity_poly.pdbx_strand_id
1 'polypeptide(L)'
;MQEEDKLYLCVSSPTIKDKPVQIRPWKLSDADFVLDASLPLDPRKTVFVGGVPRPLKAVELALIMDRLYGGVCYAGIDIDPELKYPKGAGRVAFSNQQSYIAAISARFVQLQHGDIDKRVEVKPYVLDDQFCDECQGSRSAGRFAPFFCANVTCLQYYCEHCWAMVHSRPGREFHKPLVKEGADRPRTVHFRW
;
A
#
# COMPACT_ATOMS: atom_id res chain seq x y z
N MET A 1 7.30 25.39 31.20
CA MET A 1 6.28 24.93 30.25
C MET A 1 6.98 24.09 29.21
N GLN A 2 7.06 22.78 29.47
CA GLN A 2 7.76 21.81 28.63
C GLN A 2 6.95 21.52 27.36
N GLU A 3 7.45 21.88 26.18
CA GLU A 3 7.11 21.17 24.93
C GLU A 3 8.00 19.91 24.88
N GLU A 4 7.66 18.87 25.65
CA GLU A 4 8.63 17.88 26.12
C GLU A 4 9.06 16.75 25.16
N ASP A 5 8.77 16.81 23.86
CA ASP A 5 8.99 15.63 23.00
C ASP A 5 9.54 15.90 21.59
N LYS A 6 10.04 17.12 21.33
CA LYS A 6 10.65 17.46 20.04
C LYS A 6 12.16 17.65 20.21
N LEU A 7 12.93 16.73 19.64
CA LEU A 7 14.40 16.82 19.62
C LEU A 7 14.84 17.72 18.46
N TYR A 8 15.78 18.62 18.73
CA TYR A 8 16.38 19.49 17.73
C TYR A 8 17.91 19.41 17.78
N LEU A 9 18.54 19.50 16.61
CA LEU A 9 19.97 19.69 16.45
C LEU A 9 20.20 20.92 15.57
N CYS A 10 21.17 21.77 15.91
CA CYS A 10 21.56 22.85 15.01
C CYS A 10 22.61 22.32 14.02
N VAL A 11 22.38 22.56 12.73
CA VAL A 11 23.32 22.18 11.67
C VAL A 11 23.67 23.41 10.86
N SER A 12 24.97 23.62 10.67
CA SER A 12 25.50 24.71 9.86
C SER A 12 25.95 24.18 8.50
N SER A 13 25.65 24.93 7.44
CA SER A 13 26.17 24.75 6.09
C SER A 13 26.94 26.01 5.66
N PRO A 14 27.67 25.99 4.52
CA PRO A 14 28.32 27.18 4.00
C PRO A 14 27.38 28.36 3.74
N THR A 15 26.07 28.11 3.56
CA THR A 15 25.06 29.12 3.23
C THR A 15 24.11 29.46 4.39
N ILE A 16 23.98 28.59 5.40
CA ILE A 16 23.06 28.78 6.51
C ILE A 16 23.77 28.39 7.80
N LYS A 17 23.90 29.32 8.74
CA LYS A 17 24.41 29.01 10.08
C LYS A 17 23.28 28.57 11.00
N ASP A 18 23.59 27.59 11.85
CA ASP A 18 22.79 27.12 12.98
C ASP A 18 21.32 26.86 12.65
N LYS A 19 21.07 26.23 11.49
CA LYS A 19 19.71 25.84 11.12
C LYS A 19 19.20 24.80 12.11
N PRO A 20 18.10 25.07 12.85
CA PRO A 20 17.52 24.06 13.72
C PRO A 20 16.85 22.99 12.85
N VAL A 21 17.33 21.75 12.96
CA VAL A 21 16.69 20.58 12.34
C VAL A 21 15.99 19.77 13.41
N GLN A 22 14.76 19.36 13.13
CA GLN A 22 14.02 18.48 14.03
C GLN A 22 14.44 17.03 13.79
N ILE A 23 14.81 16.34 14.85
CA ILE A 23 15.05 14.90 14.84
C ILE A 23 13.75 14.19 15.22
N ARG A 24 13.30 13.26 14.36
CA ARG A 24 12.09 12.46 14.58
C ARG A 24 12.45 10.97 14.59
N PRO A 25 12.79 10.40 15.75
CA PRO A 25 13.03 8.98 15.87
C PRO A 25 11.78 8.18 15.48
N TRP A 26 11.97 6.99 14.93
CA TRP A 26 10.88 6.08 14.60
C TRP A 26 11.27 4.66 14.98
N LYS A 27 10.38 3.95 15.67
CA LYS A 27 10.68 2.61 16.19
C LYS A 27 10.37 1.57 15.12
N LEU A 28 11.26 0.62 14.90
CA LEU A 28 11.02 -0.49 13.96
C LEU A 28 9.81 -1.34 14.38
N SER A 29 9.48 -1.40 15.67
CA SER A 29 8.27 -2.05 16.17
C SER A 29 6.98 -1.39 15.70
N ASP A 30 7.03 -0.14 15.24
CA ASP A 30 5.88 0.60 14.73
C ASP A 30 5.62 0.33 13.22
N ALA A 31 6.42 -0.55 12.61
CA ALA A 31 6.35 -0.87 11.18
C ALA A 31 5.18 -1.76 10.79
N ASP A 32 4.73 -2.61 11.70
CA ASP A 32 3.72 -3.61 11.42
C ASP A 32 2.71 -3.62 12.57
N PHE A 33 1.45 -3.77 12.24
CA PHE A 33 0.38 -3.85 13.23
C PHE A 33 -0.72 -4.78 12.75
N VAL A 34 -1.07 -5.76 13.59
CA VAL A 34 -2.19 -6.68 13.38
C VAL A 34 -3.32 -6.22 14.28
N LEU A 35 -4.44 -5.82 13.69
CA LEU A 35 -5.63 -5.38 14.43
C LEU A 35 -6.44 -6.58 14.91
N ASP A 36 -6.56 -7.61 14.06
CA ASP A 36 -7.25 -8.85 14.38
C ASP A 36 -6.45 -10.05 13.84
N ALA A 37 -5.81 -10.78 14.77
CA ALA A 37 -4.98 -11.94 14.45
C ALA A 37 -5.80 -13.22 14.17
N SER A 38 -7.11 -13.21 14.40
CA SER A 38 -7.98 -14.36 14.12
C SER A 38 -8.38 -14.46 12.65
N LEU A 39 -8.25 -13.36 11.90
CA LEU A 39 -8.66 -13.28 10.50
C LEU A 39 -7.50 -13.62 9.56
N PRO A 40 -7.71 -14.48 8.55
CA PRO A 40 -6.67 -14.77 7.58
C PRO A 40 -6.33 -13.53 6.76
N LEU A 41 -5.03 -13.22 6.66
CA LEU A 41 -4.53 -12.17 5.79
C LEU A 41 -4.54 -12.65 4.34
N ASP A 42 -5.33 -11.98 3.50
CA ASP A 42 -5.36 -12.22 2.07
C ASP A 42 -4.63 -11.08 1.35
N PRO A 43 -3.48 -11.35 0.71
CA PRO A 43 -2.73 -10.35 -0.03
C PRO A 43 -3.55 -9.70 -1.16
N ARG A 44 -4.58 -10.38 -1.69
CA ARG A 44 -5.46 -9.85 -2.76
C ARG A 44 -6.49 -8.83 -2.24
N LYS A 45 -6.72 -8.78 -0.93
CA LYS A 45 -7.54 -7.76 -0.25
C LYS A 45 -6.66 -6.67 0.39
N THR A 46 -5.45 -6.49 -0.11
CA THR A 46 -4.51 -5.48 0.38
C THR A 46 -4.46 -4.27 -0.55
N VAL A 47 -4.44 -3.08 0.03
CA VAL A 47 -4.22 -1.82 -0.69
C VAL A 47 -2.84 -1.27 -0.38
N PHE A 48 -2.23 -0.64 -1.37
CA PHE A 48 -1.07 0.22 -1.23
C PHE A 48 -1.52 1.65 -0.92
N VAL A 49 -0.88 2.28 0.07
CA VAL A 49 -1.13 3.67 0.47
C VAL A 49 0.15 4.48 0.24
N GLY A 50 0.13 5.34 -0.77
CA GLY A 50 1.25 6.18 -1.18
C GLY A 50 1.18 7.58 -0.60
N GLY A 51 2.31 8.11 -0.14
CA GLY A 51 2.41 9.48 0.39
C GLY A 51 2.14 9.58 1.89
N VAL A 52 2.12 8.46 2.61
CA VAL A 52 1.98 8.40 4.07
C VAL A 52 3.04 9.31 4.76
N PRO A 53 2.67 10.09 5.80
CA PRO A 53 3.64 10.84 6.58
C PRO A 53 4.67 9.89 7.23
N ARG A 54 5.97 10.17 7.11
CA ARG A 54 7.03 9.31 7.66
C ARG A 54 6.93 9.03 9.18
N PRO A 55 6.45 9.97 10.02
CA PRO A 55 6.28 9.69 11.44
C PRO A 55 5.11 8.74 11.76
N LEU A 56 4.19 8.51 10.82
CA LEU A 56 2.98 7.71 11.05
C LEU A 56 3.36 6.26 11.38
N LYS A 57 2.68 5.69 12.36
CA LYS A 57 2.84 4.28 12.78
C LYS A 57 1.83 3.39 12.08
N ALA A 58 2.15 2.09 11.97
CA ALA A 58 1.23 1.11 11.38
C ALA A 58 -0.11 1.03 12.12
N VAL A 59 -0.09 1.09 13.46
CA VAL A 59 -1.32 1.11 14.28
C VAL A 59 -2.22 2.30 13.95
N GLU A 60 -1.65 3.47 13.72
CA GLU A 60 -2.41 4.68 13.41
C GLU A 60 -3.05 4.58 12.02
N LEU A 61 -2.28 4.10 11.04
CA LEU A 61 -2.79 3.84 9.70
C LEU A 61 -3.94 2.81 9.73
N ALA A 62 -3.78 1.71 10.49
CA ALA A 62 -4.81 0.70 10.64
C ALA A 62 -6.10 1.29 11.21
N LEU A 63 -6.01 2.02 12.33
CA LEU A 63 -7.18 2.60 13.00
C LEU A 63 -7.89 3.66 12.15
N ILE A 64 -7.14 4.50 11.41
CA ILE A 64 -7.75 5.49 10.51
C ILE A 64 -8.51 4.78 9.40
N MET A 65 -7.90 3.78 8.76
CA MET A 65 -8.51 3.07 7.65
C MET A 65 -9.70 2.21 8.10
N ASP A 66 -9.64 1.63 9.30
CA ASP A 66 -10.73 0.86 9.89
C ASP A 66 -11.93 1.74 10.22
N ARG A 67 -11.70 2.96 10.73
CA ARG A 67 -12.80 3.93 10.94
C ARG A 67 -13.49 4.35 9.65
N LEU A 68 -12.75 4.41 8.54
CA LEU A 68 -13.27 4.87 7.25
C LEU A 68 -13.98 3.77 6.46
N TYR A 69 -13.44 2.55 6.47
CA TYR A 69 -13.91 1.47 5.60
C TYR A 69 -14.30 0.19 6.36
N GLY A 70 -13.91 0.07 7.62
CA GLY A 70 -14.09 -1.13 8.45
C GLY A 70 -13.26 -2.32 7.99
N GLY A 71 -13.18 -3.34 8.84
CA GLY A 71 -12.65 -4.65 8.48
C GLY A 71 -11.16 -4.65 8.15
N VAL A 72 -10.37 -3.73 8.70
CA VAL A 72 -8.91 -3.81 8.59
C VAL A 72 -8.43 -4.95 9.49
N CYS A 73 -7.59 -5.84 8.96
CA CYS A 73 -6.96 -6.89 9.76
C CYS A 73 -5.48 -6.60 10.04
N TYR A 74 -4.82 -5.88 9.14
CA TYR A 74 -3.40 -5.58 9.25
C TYR A 74 -3.04 -4.27 8.53
N ALA A 75 -2.05 -3.55 9.06
CA ALA A 75 -1.38 -2.48 8.35
C ALA A 75 0.14 -2.59 8.52
N GLY A 76 0.87 -2.11 7.53
CA GLY A 76 2.32 -2.02 7.55
C GLY A 76 2.82 -0.71 6.95
N ILE A 77 3.91 -0.18 7.47
CA ILE A 77 4.65 0.96 6.93
C ILE A 77 5.84 0.42 6.15
N ASP A 78 6.00 0.88 4.91
CA ASP A 78 7.11 0.45 4.08
C ASP A 78 8.40 1.14 4.56
N ILE A 79 9.32 0.32 5.06
CA ILE A 79 10.64 0.75 5.51
C ILE A 79 11.69 0.52 4.43
N ASP A 80 12.70 1.38 4.42
CA ASP A 80 13.90 1.15 3.62
C ASP A 80 14.71 -0.03 4.23
N PRO A 81 15.08 -1.05 3.43
CA PRO A 81 15.76 -2.22 3.96
C PRO A 81 17.17 -1.92 4.47
N GLU A 82 17.83 -0.88 3.95
CA GLU A 82 19.18 -0.48 4.35
C GLU A 82 19.12 0.56 5.47
N LEU A 83 18.34 1.62 5.28
CA LEU A 83 18.26 2.73 6.24
C LEU A 83 17.36 2.43 7.44
N LYS A 84 16.57 1.36 7.38
CA LYS A 84 15.60 0.96 8.42
C LYS A 84 14.69 2.13 8.83
N TYR A 85 14.19 2.87 7.85
CA TYR A 85 13.38 4.07 8.09
C TYR A 85 12.19 4.16 7.12
N PRO A 86 11.03 4.73 7.55
CA PRO A 86 9.85 4.85 6.70
C PRO A 86 10.08 5.61 5.40
N LYS A 87 9.61 5.03 4.29
CA LYS A 87 9.72 5.61 2.93
C LYS A 87 8.58 6.56 2.58
N GLY A 88 7.57 6.66 3.44
CA GLY A 88 6.36 7.44 3.19
C GLY A 88 5.33 6.69 2.34
N ALA A 89 5.27 5.38 2.51
CA ALA A 89 4.26 4.51 1.94
C ALA A 89 3.89 3.42 2.97
N GLY A 90 2.75 2.78 2.76
CA GLY A 90 2.32 1.66 3.58
C GLY A 90 1.34 0.75 2.84
N ARG A 91 0.89 -0.28 3.54
CA ARG A 91 -0.07 -1.28 3.06
C ARG A 91 -1.12 -1.53 4.12
N VAL A 92 -2.35 -1.80 3.67
CA VAL A 92 -3.49 -2.07 4.56
C VAL A 92 -4.25 -3.25 3.99
N ALA A 93 -4.39 -4.31 4.79
CA ALA A 93 -5.12 -5.51 4.42
C ALA A 93 -6.51 -5.50 5.06
N PHE A 94 -7.51 -5.91 4.27
CA PHE A 94 -8.89 -6.01 4.70
C PHE A 94 -9.34 -7.46 4.82
N SER A 95 -10.18 -7.74 5.80
CA SER A 95 -10.78 -9.05 6.02
C SER A 95 -11.89 -9.37 5.02
N ASN A 96 -12.50 -8.35 4.40
CA ASN A 96 -13.63 -8.51 3.50
C ASN A 96 -13.46 -7.71 2.20
N GLN A 97 -14.13 -8.16 1.14
CA GLN A 97 -14.00 -7.58 -0.20
C GLN A 97 -14.69 -6.22 -0.31
N GLN A 98 -15.76 -5.97 0.46
CA GLN A 98 -16.51 -4.71 0.43
C GLN A 98 -15.64 -3.53 0.90
N SER A 99 -14.94 -3.67 2.02
CA SER A 99 -14.02 -2.66 2.55
C SER A 99 -12.83 -2.42 1.63
N TYR A 100 -12.27 -3.49 1.05
CA TYR A 100 -11.22 -3.39 0.03
C TYR A 100 -11.67 -2.56 -1.19
N ILE A 101 -12.83 -2.89 -1.77
CA ILE A 101 -13.39 -2.16 -2.93
C ILE A 101 -13.69 -0.70 -2.57
N ALA A 102 -14.26 -0.44 -1.38
CA ALA A 102 -14.55 0.91 -0.91
C ALA A 102 -13.26 1.76 -0.83
N ALA A 103 -12.19 1.19 -0.25
CA ALA A 103 -10.90 1.87 -0.14
C ALA A 103 -10.27 2.19 -1.51
N ILE A 104 -10.31 1.23 -2.46
CA ILE A 104 -9.83 1.46 -3.82
C ILE A 104 -10.66 2.52 -4.56
N SER A 105 -11.98 2.48 -4.40
CA SER A 105 -12.90 3.41 -5.06
C SER A 105 -12.68 4.85 -4.62
N ALA A 106 -12.31 5.05 -3.34
CA ALA A 106 -12.02 6.38 -2.81
C ALA A 106 -10.81 7.04 -3.49
N ARG A 107 -9.80 6.24 -3.90
CA ARG A 107 -8.53 6.63 -4.56
C ARG A 107 -7.64 7.57 -3.74
N PHE A 108 -8.20 8.47 -2.96
CA PHE A 108 -7.51 9.38 -2.07
C PHE A 108 -8.19 9.40 -0.72
N VAL A 109 -7.40 9.46 0.34
CA VAL A 109 -7.88 9.59 1.71
C VAL A 109 -7.11 10.69 2.43
N GLN A 110 -7.79 11.43 3.30
CA GLN A 110 -7.12 12.40 4.17
C GLN A 110 -6.65 11.69 5.43
N LEU A 111 -5.35 11.74 5.69
CA LEU A 111 -4.76 11.26 6.94
C LEU A 111 -4.50 12.47 7.83
N GLN A 112 -5.20 12.48 8.97
CA GLN A 112 -4.97 13.43 10.04
C GLN A 112 -4.23 12.74 11.19
N HIS A 113 -3.05 13.25 11.53
CA HIS A 113 -2.22 12.73 12.62
C HIS A 113 -1.46 13.88 13.29
N GLY A 114 -1.90 14.26 14.51
CA GLY A 114 -1.41 15.45 15.18
C GLY A 114 -1.62 16.70 14.31
N ASP A 115 -0.56 17.47 14.09
CA ASP A 115 -0.57 18.65 13.22
C ASP A 115 -0.46 18.33 11.72
N ILE A 116 -0.39 17.04 11.35
CA ILE A 116 -0.23 16.61 9.97
C ILE A 116 -1.62 16.34 9.38
N ASP A 117 -1.99 17.13 8.37
CA ASP A 117 -3.11 16.85 7.48
C ASP A 117 -2.56 16.59 6.07
N LYS A 118 -2.70 15.36 5.59
CA LYS A 118 -2.13 14.96 4.30
C LYS A 118 -3.07 14.06 3.51
N ARG A 119 -3.30 14.47 2.26
CA ARG A 119 -3.97 13.66 1.26
C ARG A 119 -3.03 12.59 0.72
N VAL A 120 -3.37 11.33 0.93
CA VAL A 120 -2.60 10.17 0.45
C VAL A 120 -3.37 9.44 -0.64
N GLU A 121 -2.64 8.72 -1.49
CA GLU A 121 -3.21 7.96 -2.60
C GLU A 121 -3.36 6.49 -2.21
N VAL A 122 -4.50 5.89 -2.57
CA VAL A 122 -4.80 4.48 -2.34
C VAL A 122 -4.86 3.77 -3.70
N LYS A 123 -4.16 2.64 -3.81
CA LYS A 123 -4.11 1.80 -5.02
C LYS A 123 -4.19 0.33 -4.66
N PRO A 124 -4.63 -0.55 -5.57
CA PRO A 124 -4.53 -1.99 -5.36
C PRO A 124 -3.07 -2.41 -5.12
N TYR A 125 -2.84 -3.28 -4.14
CA TYR A 125 -1.54 -3.92 -3.99
C TYR A 125 -1.40 -5.03 -5.04
N VAL A 126 -0.51 -4.82 -6.01
CA VAL A 126 -0.33 -5.75 -7.13
C VAL A 126 0.72 -6.80 -6.76
N LEU A 127 0.35 -8.07 -6.93
CA LEU A 127 1.16 -9.25 -6.64
C LEU A 127 1.74 -9.83 -7.93
N ASP A 128 2.98 -10.30 -7.89
CA ASP A 128 3.69 -10.74 -9.10
C ASP A 128 3.34 -12.16 -9.54
N ASP A 129 2.96 -13.02 -8.59
CA ASP A 129 2.79 -14.48 -8.71
C ASP A 129 1.33 -14.95 -8.88
N GLN A 130 0.47 -14.08 -9.41
CA GLN A 130 -0.94 -14.40 -9.57
C GLN A 130 -1.24 -15.01 -10.94
N PHE A 131 -2.00 -16.10 -10.96
CA PHE A 131 -2.53 -16.66 -12.19
C PHE A 131 -3.66 -15.79 -12.77
N CYS A 132 -3.96 -15.99 -14.05
CA CYS A 132 -5.10 -15.33 -14.67
C CYS A 132 -6.41 -15.78 -14.02
N ASP A 133 -7.22 -14.85 -13.55
CA ASP A 133 -8.48 -15.15 -12.84
C ASP A 133 -9.52 -15.81 -13.76
N GLU A 134 -9.43 -15.60 -15.08
CA GLU A 134 -10.36 -16.17 -16.07
C GLU A 134 -10.03 -17.61 -16.47
N CYS A 135 -8.75 -17.95 -16.61
CA CYS A 135 -8.33 -19.23 -17.18
C CYS A 135 -7.38 -20.05 -16.29
N GLN A 136 -6.98 -19.51 -15.14
CA GLN A 136 -6.09 -20.15 -14.17
C GLN A 136 -4.79 -20.68 -14.81
N GLY A 137 -4.25 -19.92 -15.77
CA GLY A 137 -3.00 -20.26 -16.48
C GLY A 137 -3.13 -21.26 -17.62
N SER A 138 -4.31 -21.85 -17.84
CA SER A 138 -4.54 -22.85 -18.91
C SER A 138 -4.23 -22.32 -20.31
N ARG A 139 -4.50 -21.03 -20.59
CA ARG A 139 -4.22 -20.39 -21.87
C ARG A 139 -2.83 -19.75 -21.98
N SER A 140 -1.96 -19.98 -21.00
CA SER A 140 -0.64 -19.33 -20.91
C SER A 140 0.46 -20.29 -20.47
N ALA A 141 0.30 -21.58 -20.74
CA ALA A 141 1.25 -22.63 -20.38
C ALA A 141 1.65 -22.60 -18.89
N GLY A 142 0.71 -22.29 -18.00
CA GLY A 142 0.95 -22.20 -16.56
C GLY A 142 1.78 -20.99 -16.12
N ARG A 143 1.96 -19.96 -16.97
CA ARG A 143 2.62 -18.70 -16.57
C ARG A 143 1.68 -17.82 -15.74
N PHE A 144 2.26 -17.01 -14.86
CA PHE A 144 1.55 -15.96 -14.14
C PHE A 144 1.02 -14.87 -15.08
N ALA A 145 -0.05 -14.21 -14.65
CA ALA A 145 -0.67 -13.13 -15.38
C ALA A 145 0.25 -11.89 -15.44
N PRO A 146 0.63 -11.43 -16.65
CA PRO A 146 1.43 -10.23 -16.83
C PRO A 146 0.65 -8.93 -16.58
N PHE A 147 -0.69 -8.99 -16.62
CA PHE A 147 -1.55 -7.81 -16.50
C PHE A 147 -2.43 -7.87 -15.25
N PHE A 148 -2.58 -6.72 -14.62
CA PHE A 148 -3.61 -6.47 -13.61
C PHE A 148 -4.49 -5.29 -14.04
N CYS A 149 -5.81 -5.47 -14.03
CA CYS A 149 -6.77 -4.40 -14.29
C CYS A 149 -7.15 -3.71 -12.98
N ALA A 150 -6.68 -2.49 -12.77
CA ALA A 150 -6.97 -1.70 -11.57
C ALA A 150 -8.33 -0.98 -11.60
N ASN A 151 -9.16 -1.19 -12.64
CA ASN A 151 -10.51 -0.66 -12.66
C ASN A 151 -11.36 -1.39 -11.61
N VAL A 152 -12.16 -0.65 -10.84
CA VAL A 152 -13.00 -1.17 -9.75
C VAL A 152 -13.97 -2.27 -10.20
N THR A 153 -14.41 -2.25 -11.47
CA THR A 153 -15.31 -3.27 -12.04
C THR A 153 -14.59 -4.55 -12.48
N CYS A 154 -13.25 -4.56 -12.45
CA CYS A 154 -12.42 -5.71 -12.77
C CYS A 154 -11.64 -6.19 -11.53
N LEU A 155 -10.66 -5.41 -11.06
CA LEU A 155 -9.74 -5.77 -9.97
C LEU A 155 -9.18 -7.21 -10.08
N GLN A 156 -8.76 -7.57 -11.30
CA GLN A 156 -8.44 -8.94 -11.69
C GLN A 156 -7.13 -9.02 -12.47
N TYR A 157 -6.50 -10.19 -12.39
CA TYR A 157 -5.31 -10.59 -13.12
C TYR A 157 -5.69 -11.30 -14.42
N TYR A 158 -5.05 -10.90 -15.52
CA TYR A 158 -5.32 -11.45 -16.84
C TYR A 158 -4.04 -11.87 -17.55
N CYS A 159 -4.10 -13.02 -18.24
CA CYS A 159 -3.15 -13.30 -19.30
C CYS A 159 -3.45 -12.46 -20.55
N GLU A 160 -2.51 -12.42 -21.49
CA GLU A 160 -2.65 -11.62 -22.72
C GLU A 160 -3.94 -11.95 -23.49
N HIS A 161 -4.23 -13.25 -23.65
CA HIS A 161 -5.41 -13.70 -24.38
C HIS A 161 -6.72 -13.33 -23.66
N CYS A 162 -6.82 -13.57 -22.35
CA CYS A 162 -8.01 -13.21 -21.58
C CYS A 162 -8.19 -11.69 -21.47
N TRP A 163 -7.09 -10.92 -21.38
CA TRP A 163 -7.15 -9.46 -21.40
C TRP A 163 -7.82 -8.95 -22.67
N ALA A 164 -7.34 -9.40 -23.84
CA ALA A 164 -7.90 -8.99 -25.13
C ALA A 164 -9.38 -9.38 -25.28
N MET A 165 -9.75 -10.57 -24.82
CA MET A 165 -11.15 -11.05 -24.87
C MET A 165 -12.08 -10.27 -23.94
N VAL A 166 -11.65 -9.96 -22.72
CA VAL A 166 -12.49 -9.30 -21.72
C VAL A 166 -12.58 -7.80 -21.96
N HIS A 167 -11.50 -7.15 -22.36
CA HIS A 167 -11.40 -5.70 -22.54
C HIS A 167 -11.69 -5.22 -23.97
N SER A 168 -12.10 -6.11 -24.88
CA SER A 168 -12.72 -5.74 -26.15
C SER A 168 -14.24 -5.56 -26.05
N ARG A 169 -14.84 -5.94 -24.92
CA ARG A 169 -16.29 -5.80 -24.69
C ARG A 169 -16.67 -4.35 -24.38
N PRO A 170 -17.86 -3.88 -24.82
CA PRO A 170 -18.35 -2.55 -24.51
C PRO A 170 -18.36 -2.25 -23.00
N GLY A 171 -17.92 -1.04 -22.64
CA GLY A 171 -17.75 -0.58 -21.26
C GLY A 171 -16.41 -0.96 -20.61
N ARG A 172 -15.54 -1.76 -21.25
CA ARG A 172 -14.24 -2.17 -20.72
C ARG A 172 -13.05 -1.79 -21.61
N GLU A 173 -13.31 -1.28 -22.80
CA GLU A 173 -12.32 -0.87 -23.80
C GLU A 173 -11.38 0.25 -23.32
N PHE A 174 -11.82 1.06 -22.35
CA PHE A 174 -11.02 2.15 -21.78
C PHE A 174 -10.14 1.71 -20.59
N HIS A 175 -10.25 0.46 -20.14
CA HIS A 175 -9.43 -0.03 -19.05
C HIS A 175 -7.98 -0.18 -19.51
N LYS A 176 -7.04 0.20 -18.63
CA LYS A 176 -5.60 0.12 -18.92
C LYS A 176 -4.96 -0.97 -18.08
N PRO A 177 -4.15 -1.86 -18.67
CA PRO A 177 -3.44 -2.87 -17.92
C PRO A 177 -2.30 -2.20 -17.14
N LEU A 178 -2.17 -2.55 -15.87
CA LEU A 178 -0.90 -2.37 -15.17
C LEU A 178 -0.01 -3.54 -15.57
N VAL A 179 1.06 -3.23 -16.31
CA VAL A 179 2.08 -4.19 -16.72
C VAL A 179 3.08 -4.33 -15.60
N LYS A 180 3.35 -5.56 -15.19
CA LYS A 180 4.40 -5.87 -14.22
C LYS A 180 5.75 -5.82 -14.94
N GLU A 181 6.44 -4.69 -14.88
CA GLU A 181 7.83 -4.64 -15.36
C GLU A 181 8.72 -5.50 -14.47
N GLY A 182 9.39 -6.48 -15.08
CA GLY A 182 10.66 -7.08 -14.62
C GLY A 182 10.69 -7.62 -13.19
N ALA A 183 10.68 -8.94 -13.07
CA ALA A 183 10.82 -9.75 -11.86
C ALA A 183 12.19 -9.62 -11.13
N ASP A 184 12.78 -8.43 -11.04
CA ASP A 184 14.16 -8.23 -10.55
C ASP A 184 14.26 -7.33 -9.31
N ARG A 185 13.13 -7.00 -8.68
CA ARG A 185 13.12 -6.62 -7.27
C ARG A 185 12.16 -7.53 -6.54
N PRO A 186 12.60 -8.27 -5.51
CA PRO A 186 11.67 -8.93 -4.62
C PRO A 186 10.80 -7.84 -3.97
N ARG A 187 9.58 -7.66 -4.48
CA ARG A 187 8.46 -7.13 -3.71
C ARG A 187 7.88 -8.21 -2.81
N THR A 188 8.63 -9.29 -2.55
CA THR A 188 8.31 -10.25 -1.51
C THR A 188 8.55 -9.58 -0.16
N VAL A 189 7.56 -8.84 0.29
CA VAL A 189 7.37 -8.74 1.72
C VAL A 189 6.81 -10.08 2.14
N HIS A 190 7.69 -10.95 2.62
CA HIS A 190 7.27 -12.05 3.45
C HIS A 190 6.45 -11.42 4.59
N PHE A 191 5.14 -11.69 4.61
CA PHE A 191 4.40 -11.59 5.85
C PHE A 191 5.18 -12.41 6.85
N ARG A 192 5.87 -11.75 7.78
CA ARG A 192 6.49 -12.43 8.91
C ARG A 192 5.33 -12.72 9.85
N TRP A 193 4.80 -13.93 9.73
CA TRP A 193 3.79 -14.49 10.62
C TRP A 193 4.35 -14.64 12.03
#